data_AF-A0A8H7QA34-F1
#
_entry.id   AF-A0A8H7QA34-F1
#
_cell.length_a   1.000
_cell.length_b   1.000
_cell.length_c   1.000
_cell.angle_alpha   90.00
_cell.angle_beta   90.00
_cell.angle_gamma   90.00
#
_symmetry.space_group_name_H-M   'P 1'
#
loop_
_entity.id
_entity.type
_entity.pdbx_description
1 polymer ?
#
loop_
_entity_poly.entity_id
_entity_poly.type
_entity_poly.pdbx_seq_one_letter_code
_entity_poly.pdbx_strand_id
1 'polypeptide(L)'
;MDGDAADEHIVIVQAKCMNLSLNPPEGVAVEDASTFKSWIILIVGAPGTLYEGEHFKLEFHFTPSYPLESPEVLFIKPFVPIHPHVRLAAAAD
;
A
#
# COMPACT_ATOMS: atom_id res chain seq x y z
N MET A 1 18.98 -21.05 18.91
CA MET A 1 18.82 -19.64 19.34
C MET A 1 18.71 -18.90 18.03
N ASP A 2 17.52 -18.92 17.45
CA ASP A 2 17.30 -18.51 16.06
C ASP A 2 16.07 -17.62 16.09
N GLY A 3 16.30 -16.36 16.43
CA GLY A 3 15.23 -15.41 16.67
C GLY A 3 15.83 -14.03 16.83
N ASP A 4 16.46 -13.51 15.77
CA ASP A 4 16.81 -12.08 15.71
C ASP A 4 17.19 -11.57 14.30
N ALA A 5 16.69 -12.18 13.23
CA ALA A 5 16.93 -11.67 11.86
C ALA A 5 15.75 -10.83 11.32
N ALA A 6 14.60 -10.88 11.99
CA ALA A 6 13.41 -10.12 11.56
C ALA A 6 13.51 -8.63 11.90
N ASP A 7 14.33 -8.24 12.88
CA ASP A 7 14.34 -6.89 13.44
C ASP A 7 15.05 -5.88 12.51
N GLU A 8 16.21 -6.22 11.96
CA GLU A 8 16.97 -5.31 11.07
C GLU A 8 16.18 -4.93 9.80
N HIS A 9 15.46 -5.89 9.23
CA HIS A 9 14.67 -5.67 8.02
C HIS A 9 13.43 -4.81 8.32
N ILE A 10 12.79 -5.00 9.47
CA ILE A 10 11.65 -4.18 9.92
C ILE A 10 12.08 -2.72 10.09
N VAL A 11 13.25 -2.44 10.67
CA VAL A 11 13.71 -1.06 10.89
C VAL A 11 13.88 -0.27 9.57
N ILE A 12 14.36 -0.91 8.50
CA ILE A 12 14.49 -0.27 7.18
C ILE A 12 13.11 0.07 6.60
N VAL A 13 12.15 -0.84 6.74
CA VAL A 13 10.75 -0.61 6.34
C VAL A 13 10.22 0.59 7.10
N GLN A 14 10.34 0.59 8.43
CA GLN A 14 9.86 1.66 9.31
C GLN A 14 10.40 3.03 8.88
N ALA A 15 11.70 3.12 8.58
CA ALA A 15 12.32 4.37 8.14
C ALA A 15 11.76 4.87 6.80
N LYS A 16 11.59 3.96 5.81
CA LYS A 16 11.06 4.30 4.48
C LYS A 16 9.57 4.66 4.53
N CYS A 17 8.81 3.92 5.32
CA CYS A 17 7.40 4.12 5.60
C CYS A 17 7.15 5.44 6.33
N MET A 18 7.91 5.75 7.39
CA MET A 18 7.85 7.05 8.05
C MET A 18 8.14 8.20 7.08
N ASN A 19 9.07 8.01 6.15
CA ASN A 19 9.34 9.02 5.13
C ASN A 19 8.14 9.26 4.20
N LEU A 20 7.40 8.21 3.83
CA LEU A 20 6.15 8.35 3.06
C LEU A 20 5.07 9.13 3.83
N SER A 21 4.90 8.87 5.12
CA SER A 21 3.93 9.60 5.95
C SER A 21 4.34 11.07 6.16
N LEU A 22 5.65 11.35 6.22
CA LEU A 22 6.18 12.69 6.43
C LEU A 22 6.26 13.53 5.14
N ASN A 23 6.54 12.88 4.01
CA ASN A 23 6.67 13.51 2.69
C ASN A 23 5.93 12.67 1.65
N PRO A 24 4.59 12.67 1.68
CA PRO A 24 3.82 11.96 0.67
C PRO A 24 4.06 12.57 -0.71
N PRO A 25 4.24 11.76 -1.76
CA PRO A 25 4.24 12.23 -3.14
C PRO A 25 2.95 12.98 -3.49
N GLU A 26 3.01 13.86 -4.48
CA GLU A 26 1.82 14.56 -4.97
C GLU A 26 0.74 13.55 -5.42
N GLY A 27 -0.47 13.70 -4.89
CA GLY A 27 -1.57 12.76 -5.13
C GLY A 27 -1.51 11.48 -4.29
N VAL A 28 -0.66 11.39 -3.27
CA VAL A 28 -0.65 10.26 -2.32
C VAL A 28 -0.96 10.77 -0.92
N ALA A 29 -1.76 10.03 -0.15
CA ALA A 29 -2.01 10.32 1.25
C ALA A 29 -2.09 9.01 2.04
N VAL A 30 -1.40 8.95 3.18
CA VAL A 30 -1.49 7.81 4.10
C VAL A 30 -2.68 8.05 5.02
N GLU A 31 -3.74 7.24 4.89
CA GLU A 31 -4.93 7.35 5.75
C GLU A 31 -4.76 6.56 7.06
N ASP A 32 -4.15 5.37 7.00
CA ASP A 32 -3.84 4.57 8.18
C ASP A 32 -2.48 3.89 8.02
N ALA A 33 -1.65 4.04 9.05
CA ALA A 33 -0.36 3.36 9.19
C ALA A 33 -0.18 2.89 10.64
N SER A 34 -1.31 2.56 11.30
CA SER A 34 -1.35 2.24 12.73
C SER A 34 -0.53 1.00 13.08
N THR A 35 -0.35 0.09 12.11
CA THR A 35 0.44 -1.13 12.25
C THR A 35 1.40 -1.28 11.07
N PHE A 36 2.61 -1.80 11.30
CA PHE A 36 3.56 -2.10 10.22
C PHE A 36 3.14 -3.23 9.27
N LYS A 37 2.02 -3.90 9.57
CA LYS A 37 1.49 -5.02 8.79
C LYS A 37 0.47 -4.59 7.75
N SER A 38 -0.35 -3.57 8.03
CA SER A 38 -1.39 -3.10 7.12
C SER A 38 -1.40 -1.57 7.06
N TRP A 39 -1.33 -1.03 5.86
CA TRP A 39 -1.31 0.40 5.58
C TRP A 39 -2.41 0.75 4.58
N ILE A 40 -3.18 1.78 4.87
CA ILE A 40 -4.21 2.31 3.96
C ILE A 40 -3.66 3.58 3.32
N ILE A 41 -3.52 3.55 2.00
CA ILE A 41 -3.04 4.65 1.19
C ILE A 41 -4.14 5.08 0.22
N LEU A 42 -4.43 6.37 0.24
CA LEU A 42 -5.25 7.05 -0.75
C LEU A 42 -4.34 7.58 -1.86
N ILE A 43 -4.71 7.30 -3.11
CA ILE A 43 -4.05 7.82 -4.31
C ILE A 43 -5.07 8.62 -5.11
N VAL A 44 -4.70 9.83 -5.52
CA VAL A 44 -5.46 10.67 -6.44
C VAL A 44 -4.88 10.48 -7.83
N GLY A 45 -5.73 10.18 -8.80
CA GLY A 45 -5.27 9.95 -10.17
C GLY A 45 -4.66 11.22 -10.77
N ALA A 46 -3.52 11.02 -11.44
CA ALA A 46 -2.68 12.09 -11.94
C ALA A 46 -3.37 12.89 -13.07
N PRO A 47 -3.05 14.20 -13.19
CA PRO A 47 -3.57 15.04 -14.26
C PRO A 47 -3.14 14.53 -15.64
N GLY A 48 -4.03 14.60 -16.61
CA GLY A 48 -3.81 14.11 -17.97
C GLY A 48 -3.98 12.60 -18.14
N THR A 49 -4.47 11.88 -17.13
CA THR A 49 -4.80 10.45 -17.21
C THR A 49 -6.31 10.22 -17.22
N LEU A 50 -6.75 9.03 -17.63
CA LEU A 50 -8.17 8.63 -17.57
C LEU A 50 -8.74 8.62 -16.13
N TYR A 51 -7.86 8.68 -15.13
CA TYR A 51 -8.18 8.62 -13.71
C TYR A 51 -8.03 9.97 -13.03
N GLU A 52 -7.82 11.05 -13.79
CA GLU A 52 -7.64 12.41 -13.25
C GLU A 52 -8.77 12.78 -12.28
N GLY A 53 -8.39 13.13 -11.05
CA GLY A 53 -9.34 13.51 -10.00
C GLY A 53 -10.09 12.35 -9.35
N GLU A 54 -9.87 11.11 -9.75
CA GLU A 54 -10.40 9.94 -9.06
C GLU A 54 -9.57 9.58 -7.83
N HIS A 55 -10.25 9.07 -6.80
CA HIS A 55 -9.67 8.67 -5.54
C HIS A 55 -9.62 7.14 -5.47
N PHE A 56 -8.44 6.57 -5.26
CA PHE A 56 -8.21 5.13 -5.13
C PHE A 56 -7.69 4.82 -3.74
N LYS A 57 -8.30 3.85 -3.08
CA LYS A 57 -7.82 3.38 -1.77
C LYS A 57 -7.16 2.02 -1.94
N LEU A 58 -5.93 1.91 -1.46
CA LEU A 58 -5.15 0.69 -1.50
C LEU A 58 -4.77 0.29 -0.08
N GLU A 59 -4.99 -0.97 0.25
CA GLU A 59 -4.46 -1.61 1.44
C GLU A 59 -3.16 -2.34 1.06
N PHE A 60 -2.08 -2.01 1.76
CA PHE A 60 -0.80 -2.67 1.65
C PHE A 60 -0.61 -3.59 2.84
N HIS A 61 -0.48 -4.89 2.58
CA HIS A 61 -0.14 -5.90 3.57
C HIS A 61 1.34 -6.30 3.45
N PHE A 62 2.12 -5.97 4.47
CA PHE A 62 3.54 -6.32 4.54
C PHE A 62 3.71 -7.69 5.20
N THR A 63 4.21 -8.65 4.44
CA THR A 63 4.55 -9.97 4.96
C THR A 63 5.89 -9.93 5.72
N PRO A 64 6.15 -10.90 6.62
CA PRO A 64 7.44 -11.00 7.30
C PRO A 64 8.64 -11.22 6.36
N SER A 65 8.38 -11.68 5.13
CA SER A 65 9.38 -11.88 4.08
C SER A 65 9.76 -10.59 3.36
N TYR A 66 9.09 -9.47 3.64
CA TYR A 66 9.48 -8.17 3.09
C TYR A 66 10.85 -7.75 3.65
N PRO A 67 11.76 -7.19 2.83
CA PRO A 67 11.62 -6.71 1.46
C PRO A 67 11.95 -7.75 0.37
N LEU A 68 12.22 -9.01 0.74
CA LEU A 68 12.56 -10.08 -0.21
C LEU A 68 11.38 -10.39 -1.12
N GLU A 69 10.18 -10.42 -0.55
CA GLU A 69 8.91 -10.53 -1.26
C GLU A 69 8.17 -9.19 -1.27
N SER A 70 7.46 -8.92 -2.37
CA SER A 70 6.60 -7.74 -2.50
C SER A 70 5.44 -7.79 -1.50
N PRO A 71 4.94 -6.64 -1.03
CA PRO A 71 3.77 -6.61 -0.18
C PRO A 71 2.53 -6.98 -1.00
N GLU A 72 1.51 -7.51 -0.34
CA GLU A 72 0.21 -7.70 -0.97
C GLU A 72 -0.51 -6.36 -1.08
N VAL A 73 -1.02 -6.05 -2.26
CA VAL A 73 -1.71 -4.78 -2.53
C VAL A 73 -3.13 -5.05 -2.99
N LEU A 74 -4.10 -4.54 -2.23
CA LEU A 74 -5.53 -4.76 -2.46
C LEU A 74 -6.23 -3.42 -2.63
N PHE A 75 -7.09 -3.29 -3.64
CA PHE A 75 -7.95 -2.12 -3.76
C PHE A 75 -9.15 -2.24 -2.82
N ILE A 76 -9.38 -1.21 -2.02
CA ILE A 76 -10.52 -1.13 -1.11
C ILE A 76 -11.74 -0.63 -1.89
N LYS A 77 -12.79 -1.45 -1.98
CA LYS A 77 -14.07 -1.05 -2.57
C LYS A 77 -14.69 0.13 -1.77
N PRO A 78 -15.37 1.10 -2.41
CA PRO A 78 -15.70 1.19 -3.84
C PRO A 78 -14.62 1.82 -4.73
N PHE A 79 -13.46 2.16 -4.19
CA PHE A 79 -12.40 2.96 -4.86
C PHE A 79 -11.46 2.10 -5.74
N VAL A 80 -12.04 1.19 -6.55
CA VAL A 80 -11.29 0.28 -7.41
C VAL A 80 -11.30 0.82 -8.85
N PRO A 81 -10.14 1.07 -9.49
CA PRO A 81 -10.11 1.49 -10.87
C PRO A 81 -10.57 0.35 -11.79
N ILE A 82 -11.41 0.68 -12.77
CA ILE A 82 -11.68 -0.24 -13.89
C ILE A 82 -10.46 -0.20 -14.81
N HIS A 83 -9.60 -1.21 -14.71
CA HIS A 83 -8.38 -1.32 -15.51
C HIS A 83 -8.16 -2.78 -15.95
N PRO A 84 -7.76 -3.05 -17.21
CA PRO A 84 -7.63 -4.42 -17.76
C PRO A 84 -6.64 -5.33 -17.01
N HIS A 85 -5.71 -4.77 -16.23
CA HIS A 85 -4.77 -5.53 -15.38
C HIS A 85 -5.11 -5.53 -13.87
N VAL A 86 -6.19 -4.86 -13.45
CA VAL A 86 -6.72 -4.96 -12.08
C VAL A 86 -7.84 -6.00 -12.09
N ARG A 87 -7.55 -7.23 -11.67
CA ARG A 87 -8.61 -8.22 -11.45
C ARG A 87 -9.29 -7.90 -10.12
N LEU A 88 -10.57 -7.57 -10.18
CA LEU A 88 -11.48 -7.77 -9.05
C LEU A 88 -11.41 -9.25 -8.69
N ALA A 89 -10.92 -9.57 -7.48
CA ALA A 89 -11.30 -10.81 -6.85
C ALA A 89 -12.83 -10.75 -6.69
N ALA A 90 -13.54 -11.49 -7.54
CA ALA A 90 -14.96 -11.74 -7.37
C ALA A 90 -15.14 -12.28 -5.95
N ALA A 91 -16.06 -11.69 -5.20
CA ALA A 91 -16.47 -12.23 -3.92
C ALA A 91 -16.83 -13.70 -4.13
N ALA A 92 -16.20 -14.59 -3.37
CA ALA A 92 -16.68 -15.95 -3.23
C ALA A 92 -18.09 -15.88 -2.62
N ASP A 93 -19.05 -16.46 -3.33
CA ASP A 93 -20.36 -16.86 -2.82
C ASP A 93 -20.21 -17.96 -1.76
#